data_AF-A0AAV4XB09-F1
#
_entry.id   AF-A0AAV4XB09-F1
#
_cell.length_a   1.000
_cell.length_b   1.000
_cell.length_c   1.000
_cell.angle_alpha   90.00
_cell.angle_beta   90.00
_cell.angle_gamma   90.00
#
_symmetry.space_group_name_H-M   'P 1'
#
loop_
_entity.id
_entity.type
_entity.pdbx_description
1 polymer ?
#
loop_
_entity_poly.entity_id
_entity_poly.type
_entity_poly.pdbx_seq_one_letter_code
_entity_poly.pdbx_strand_id
1 'polypeptide(L)'
;MNKFDDSFSSPAFMTVIFGMFSVFWNAYSIVFSPINVQEVYFSKVSSGFFHLLTQQFVMISAALTNEMAFQAQNVMKRLPYKLPMHYEEIKSKIKKNFLRDNSLTLWKFYVLDRSISIASIGTLLTYGILLGTLGKD
;
A
#
# COMPACT_ATOMS: atom_id res chain seq x y z
N MET A 1 0.01 -15.48 -8.89
CA MET A 1 -0.37 -14.27 -8.14
C MET A 1 -1.29 -13.36 -8.96
N ASN A 2 -1.24 -13.36 -10.30
CA ASN A 2 -2.16 -12.57 -11.15
C ASN A 2 -3.64 -12.66 -10.78
N LYS A 3 -4.22 -13.86 -10.56
CA LYS A 3 -5.64 -13.95 -10.16
C LYS A 3 -5.96 -13.29 -8.81
N PHE A 4 -5.00 -13.34 -7.89
CA PHE A 4 -5.14 -12.71 -6.58
C PHE A 4 -5.02 -11.18 -6.71
N ASP A 5 -4.03 -10.69 -7.46
CA ASP A 5 -3.91 -9.26 -7.76
C ASP A 5 -5.14 -8.74 -8.51
N ASP A 6 -5.61 -9.42 -9.56
CA ASP A 6 -6.80 -9.03 -10.32
C ASP A 6 -8.05 -8.87 -9.43
N SER A 7 -8.13 -9.62 -8.32
CA SER A 7 -9.24 -9.53 -7.36
C SER A 7 -9.00 -8.51 -6.24
N PHE A 8 -7.75 -8.34 -5.80
CA PHE A 8 -7.38 -7.51 -4.65
C PHE A 8 -7.01 -6.07 -5.01
N SER A 9 -6.50 -5.87 -6.22
CA SER A 9 -5.90 -4.62 -6.71
C SER A 9 -6.91 -3.46 -6.72
N SER A 10 -8.15 -3.70 -7.16
CA SER A 10 -9.22 -2.69 -7.16
C SER A 10 -9.74 -2.37 -5.75
N PRO A 11 -10.09 -3.35 -4.90
CA PRO A 11 -10.46 -3.08 -3.51
C PRO A 11 -9.36 -2.36 -2.70
N ALA A 12 -8.10 -2.74 -2.90
CA ALA A 12 -6.96 -2.10 -2.25
C ALA A 12 -6.84 -0.62 -2.67
N PHE A 13 -6.99 -0.33 -3.96
CA PHE A 13 -7.01 1.04 -4.48
C PHE A 13 -8.13 1.88 -3.87
N MET A 14 -9.36 1.36 -3.87
CA MET A 14 -10.50 2.05 -3.28
C MET A 14 -10.29 2.29 -1.78
N THR A 15 -9.73 1.32 -1.06
CA THR A 15 -9.42 1.44 0.38
C THR A 15 -8.42 2.58 0.63
N VAL A 16 -7.39 2.70 -0.20
CA VAL A 16 -6.39 3.78 -0.07
C VAL A 16 -7.03 5.15 -0.36
N ILE A 17 -7.81 5.28 -1.43
CA ILE A 17 -8.49 6.55 -1.75
C ILE A 17 -9.46 6.96 -0.65
N PHE A 18 -10.34 6.06 -0.21
CA PHE A 18 -11.26 6.35 0.88
C PHE A 18 -10.51 6.65 2.18
N GLY A 19 -9.42 5.95 2.45
CA GLY A 19 -8.55 6.23 3.60
C GLY A 19 -8.01 7.65 3.57
N MET A 20 -7.40 8.06 2.45
CA MET A 20 -6.87 9.42 2.26
C MET A 20 -7.97 10.49 2.37
N PHE A 21 -9.11 10.27 1.71
CA PHE A 21 -10.24 11.19 1.76
C PHE A 21 -10.77 11.35 3.19
N SER A 22 -11.00 10.24 3.91
CA SER A 22 -11.49 10.28 5.29
C SER A 22 -10.51 10.96 6.25
N VAL A 23 -9.21 10.69 6.12
CA VAL A 23 -8.18 11.34 6.95
C VAL A 23 -8.20 12.85 6.71
N PHE A 24 -8.21 13.28 5.45
CA PHE A 24 -8.23 14.70 5.10
C PHE A 24 -9.52 15.39 5.58
N TRP A 25 -10.67 14.77 5.34
CA TRP A 25 -11.98 15.31 5.75
C TRP A 25 -12.09 15.42 7.26
N ASN A 26 -11.63 14.42 8.02
CA ASN A 26 -11.63 14.47 9.48
C ASN A 26 -10.69 15.56 10.00
N ALA A 27 -9.49 15.69 9.44
CA ALA A 27 -8.54 16.74 9.82
C ALA A 27 -9.09 18.15 9.52
N TYR A 28 -9.65 18.34 8.32
CA TYR A 28 -10.32 19.59 7.93
C TYR A 28 -11.48 19.92 8.87
N SER A 29 -12.34 18.94 9.16
CA SER A 29 -13.48 19.12 10.07
C SER A 29 -13.02 19.51 11.47
N ILE A 30 -11.91 18.96 11.96
CA ILE A 30 -11.36 19.32 13.27
C ILE A 30 -10.91 20.78 13.33
N VAL A 31 -10.23 21.25 12.28
CA VAL A 31 -9.66 22.61 12.25
C VAL A 31 -10.74 23.68 12.04
N PHE A 32 -11.72 23.41 11.18
CA PHE A 32 -12.66 24.44 10.70
C PHE A 32 -14.10 24.28 11.22
N SER A 33 -14.42 23.24 12.00
CA SER A 33 -15.78 23.10 12.55
C SER A 33 -15.99 24.01 13.76
N PRO A 34 -17.07 24.81 13.80
CA PRO A 34 -17.40 25.66 14.94
C PRO A 34 -17.92 24.85 16.15
N ILE A 35 -18.18 23.56 15.98
CA ILE A 35 -18.76 22.68 17.00
C ILE A 35 -17.63 22.07 17.84
N ASN A 36 -17.40 22.65 19.02
CA ASN A 36 -16.32 22.26 19.92
C ASN A 36 -16.77 21.24 20.99
N VAL A 37 -17.49 20.19 20.57
CA VAL A 37 -17.90 19.11 21.47
C VAL A 37 -16.78 18.08 21.54
N GLN A 38 -16.22 17.87 22.73
CA GLN A 38 -15.07 17.00 22.97
C GLN A 38 -15.27 15.56 22.43
N GLU A 39 -16.49 15.02 22.52
CA GLU A 39 -16.82 13.69 22.00
C GLU A 39 -16.73 13.61 20.47
N VAL A 40 -17.18 14.66 19.78
CA VAL A 40 -17.11 14.75 18.32
C VAL A 40 -15.65 14.86 17.87
N TYR A 41 -14.85 15.67 18.55
CA TYR A 41 -13.42 15.77 18.30
C TYR A 41 -12.72 14.41 18.46
N PHE A 42 -12.94 13.73 19.59
CA PHE A 42 -12.35 12.42 19.84
C PHE A 42 -12.77 11.39 18.79
N SER A 43 -14.05 11.37 18.42
CA SER A 43 -14.58 10.49 17.37
C SER A 43 -13.89 10.74 16.02
N LYS A 44 -13.71 12.01 15.63
CA LYS A 44 -13.05 12.40 14.37
C LYS A 44 -11.58 12.00 14.33
N VAL A 45 -10.86 12.24 15.43
CA VAL A 45 -9.45 11.83 15.57
C VAL A 45 -9.33 10.31 15.49
N SER A 46 -10.15 9.59 16.24
CA SER A 46 -10.17 8.12 16.24
C SER A 46 -10.47 7.54 14.85
N SER A 47 -11.49 8.08 14.16
CA SER A 47 -11.83 7.70 12.79
C SER A 47 -10.67 7.96 11.82
N GLY A 48 -10.02 9.13 11.90
CA GLY A 48 -8.85 9.46 11.09
C GLY A 48 -7.71 8.47 11.30
N PHE A 49 -7.37 8.16 12.55
CA PHE A 49 -6.35 7.16 12.86
C PHE A 49 -6.71 5.77 12.36
N PHE A 50 -7.96 5.33 12.52
CA PHE A 50 -8.42 4.02 12.05
C PHE A 50 -8.26 3.86 10.54
N HIS A 51 -8.69 4.87 9.77
CA HIS A 51 -8.55 4.87 8.31
C HIS A 51 -7.08 4.90 7.88
N LEU A 52 -6.25 5.68 8.56
CA LEU A 52 -4.82 5.73 8.31
C LEU A 52 -4.14 4.38 8.58
N LEU A 53 -4.45 3.74 9.70
CA LEU A 53 -3.90 2.42 10.03
C LEU A 53 -4.33 1.35 9.03
N THR A 54 -5.60 1.38 8.61
CA THR A 54 -6.14 0.41 7.66
C THR A 54 -5.47 0.53 6.30
N GLN A 55 -5.30 1.75 5.76
CA GLN A 55 -4.57 1.92 4.49
C GLN A 55 -3.11 1.50 4.61
N GLN A 56 -2.43 1.81 5.72
CA GLN A 56 -1.02 1.44 5.90
C GLN A 56 -0.87 -0.06 6.02
N PHE A 57 -1.79 -0.73 6.73
CA PHE A 57 -1.80 -2.18 6.83
C PHE A 57 -1.86 -2.83 5.44
N VAL A 58 -2.79 -2.38 4.58
CA VAL A 58 -2.92 -2.89 3.22
C VAL A 58 -1.64 -2.65 2.39
N MET A 59 -1.11 -1.42 2.40
CA MET A 59 0.07 -1.07 1.60
C MET A 59 1.33 -1.83 2.07
N ILE A 60 1.57 -1.89 3.38
CA ILE A 60 2.75 -2.56 3.96
C ILE A 60 2.66 -4.06 3.73
N SER A 61 1.51 -4.70 3.95
CA SER A 61 1.34 -6.13 3.71
C SER A 61 1.59 -6.49 2.24
N ALA A 62 1.08 -5.68 1.31
CA ALA A 62 1.31 -5.90 -0.10
C ALA A 62 2.77 -5.67 -0.50
N ALA A 63 3.41 -4.61 0.01
CA ALA A 63 4.82 -4.33 -0.23
C ALA A 63 5.73 -5.45 0.29
N LEU A 64 5.47 -5.97 1.49
CA LEU A 64 6.23 -7.08 2.06
C LEU A 64 6.03 -8.35 1.23
N THR A 65 4.80 -8.63 0.79
CA THR A 65 4.50 -9.77 -0.09
C THR A 65 5.27 -9.68 -1.40
N ASN A 66 5.31 -8.49 -2.01
CA ASN A 66 6.08 -8.24 -3.24
C ASN A 66 7.58 -8.44 -3.04
N GLU A 67 8.13 -7.94 -1.94
CA GLU A 67 9.54 -8.10 -1.60
C GLU A 67 9.91 -9.57 -1.39
N MET A 68 9.10 -10.31 -0.62
CA MET A 68 9.30 -11.74 -0.39
C MET A 68 9.18 -12.55 -1.68
N ALA A 69 8.21 -12.20 -2.54
CA ALA A 69 8.08 -12.83 -3.86
C ALA A 69 9.30 -12.58 -4.75
N PHE A 70 9.83 -11.35 -4.75
CA PHE A 70 11.05 -11.01 -5.49
C PHE A 70 12.27 -11.77 -4.97
N GLN A 71 12.45 -11.86 -3.65
CA GLN A 71 13.52 -12.64 -3.03
C GLN A 71 13.41 -14.13 -3.38
N ALA A 72 12.20 -14.71 -3.31
CA ALA A 72 11.95 -16.10 -3.68
C ALA A 72 12.26 -16.36 -5.16
N GLN A 73 11.89 -15.45 -6.06
CA GLN A 73 12.24 -15.54 -7.48
C GLN A 73 13.76 -15.52 -7.69
N ASN A 74 14.50 -14.68 -6.96
CA ASN A 74 15.96 -14.62 -7.05
C ASN A 74 16.64 -15.91 -6.56
N VAL A 75 16.11 -16.52 -5.50
CA VAL A 75 16.59 -17.84 -5.04
C VAL A 75 16.28 -18.92 -6.08
N MET A 76 15.07 -18.92 -6.65
CA MET A 76 14.69 -19.86 -7.70
C MET A 76 15.56 -19.76 -8.94
N LYS A 77 15.90 -18.54 -9.40
CA LYS A 77 16.82 -18.34 -10.54
C LYS A 77 18.19 -19.02 -10.34
N ARG A 78 18.62 -19.20 -9.09
CA ARG A 78 19.89 -19.87 -8.73
C ARG A 78 19.75 -21.39 -8.59
N LEU A 79 18.52 -21.91 -8.48
CA LEU A 79 18.24 -23.33 -8.25
C LEU A 79 18.73 -24.27 -9.38
N PRO A 80 18.55 -23.95 -10.68
CA PRO A 80 19.04 -24.81 -11.76
C PRO A 80 20.56 -25.05 -11.67
N TYR A 81 21.33 -24.03 -11.29
CA TYR A 81 22.79 -24.13 -11.18
C TYR A 81 23.26 -25.02 -10.03
N LYS A 82 22.40 -25.27 -9.03
CA LYS A 82 22.69 -26.19 -7.91
C LYS A 82 22.35 -27.65 -8.24
N LEU A 83 21.54 -27.91 -9.27
CA LEU A 83 21.13 -29.26 -9.68
C LEU A 83 21.43 -29.46 -11.19
N PRO A 84 22.70 -29.68 -11.56
CA PRO A 84 23.11 -29.77 -12.96
C PRO A 84 22.45 -30.92 -13.72
N MET A 85 22.12 -32.04 -13.05
CA MET A 85 21.45 -33.19 -13.70
C MET A 85 20.07 -32.86 -14.28
N HIS A 86 19.37 -31.83 -13.78
CA HIS A 86 18.03 -31.46 -14.22
C HIS A 86 17.94 -30.00 -14.65
N TYR A 87 19.07 -29.39 -15.04
CA TYR A 87 19.18 -27.95 -15.29
C TYR A 87 18.09 -27.43 -16.24
N GLU A 88 17.98 -28.00 -17.44
CA GLU A 88 17.02 -27.51 -18.45
C GLU A 88 15.57 -27.74 -18.04
N GLU A 89 15.27 -28.85 -17.36
CA GLU A 89 13.93 -29.17 -16.90
C GLU A 89 13.47 -28.23 -15.78
N ILE A 90 14.35 -27.97 -14.81
CA ILE A 90 14.10 -27.03 -13.70
C ILE A 90 13.99 -25.60 -14.23
N LYS A 91 14.90 -25.19 -15.11
CA LYS A 91 14.90 -23.85 -15.73
C LYS A 91 13.62 -23.60 -16.52
N SER A 92 13.16 -24.57 -17.31
CA SER A 92 11.90 -24.48 -18.06
C SER A 92 10.69 -24.33 -17.13
N LYS A 93 10.59 -25.17 -16.08
CA LYS A 93 9.50 -25.10 -15.08
C LYS A 93 9.49 -23.75 -14.34
N ILE A 94 10.65 -23.23 -13.95
CA ILE A 94 10.77 -21.92 -13.28
C ILE A 94 10.35 -20.79 -14.22
N LYS A 95 10.79 -20.81 -15.49
CA LYS A 95 10.43 -19.78 -16.46
C LYS A 95 8.92 -19.76 -16.72
N LYS A 96 8.29 -20.92 -16.82
CA LYS A 96 6.85 -21.03 -17.09
C LYS A 96 5.99 -20.58 -15.90
N ASN A 97 6.41 -20.88 -14.68
CA ASN A 97 5.56 -20.72 -13.49
C ASN A 97 5.92 -19.52 -12.60
N PHE A 98 7.19 -19.11 -12.54
CA PHE A 98 7.70 -18.18 -11.53
C PHE A 98 8.29 -16.88 -12.08
N LEU A 99 8.71 -16.83 -13.35
CA LEU A 99 9.22 -15.60 -13.98
C LEU A 99 8.12 -14.70 -14.56
N ARG A 100 6.84 -15.03 -14.33
CA ARG A 100 5.74 -14.12 -14.67
C ARG A 100 5.72 -13.02 -13.60
N ASP A 101 5.79 -11.75 -14.03
CA ASP A 101 5.69 -10.59 -13.15
C ASP A 101 4.39 -10.67 -12.35
N ASN A 102 4.54 -11.14 -11.12
CA ASN A 102 3.49 -11.41 -10.17
C ASN A 102 3.76 -10.45 -9.02
N SER A 103 3.38 -9.19 -9.19
CA SER A 103 3.42 -8.20 -8.13
C SER A 103 2.00 -7.78 -7.79
N LEU A 104 1.77 -7.49 -6.51
CA LEU A 104 0.57 -6.84 -6.04
C LEU A 104 0.63 -5.37 -6.40
N THR A 105 -0.43 -4.89 -7.03
CA THR A 105 -0.52 -3.55 -7.55
C THR A 105 -1.72 -2.82 -6.96
N LEU A 106 -1.65 -1.49 -6.94
CA LEU A 106 -2.78 -0.62 -6.69
C LEU A 106 -3.47 -0.36 -8.03
N TRP A 107 -4.52 -1.12 -8.33
CA TRP A 107 -5.26 -1.14 -9.60
C TRP A 107 -4.34 -1.07 -10.84
N LYS A 108 -3.27 -1.87 -10.89
CA LYS A 108 -2.26 -1.88 -11.98
C LYS A 108 -1.56 -0.55 -12.28
N PHE A 109 -1.89 0.55 -11.60
CA PHE A 109 -1.24 1.85 -11.76
C PHE A 109 0.13 1.87 -11.10
N TYR A 110 0.22 1.27 -9.91
CA TYR A 110 1.43 1.29 -9.09
C TYR A 110 1.72 -0.08 -8.50
N VAL A 111 2.96 -0.53 -8.58
CA VAL A 111 3.43 -1.70 -7.83
C VAL A 111 3.57 -1.32 -6.36
N LEU A 112 2.96 -2.09 -5.47
CA LEU A 112 3.04 -1.83 -4.04
C LEU A 112 4.45 -2.11 -3.52
N ASP A 113 5.13 -1.06 -3.08
CA ASP A 113 6.45 -1.12 -2.47
C ASP A 113 6.49 -0.25 -1.21
N ARG A 114 7.63 -0.25 -0.51
CA ARG A 114 7.80 0.55 0.71
C ARG A 114 7.75 2.06 0.44
N SER A 115 8.04 2.50 -0.78
CA SER A 115 8.10 3.91 -1.14
C SER A 115 6.71 4.55 -1.14
N ILE A 116 5.67 3.81 -1.57
CA ILE A 116 4.29 4.29 -1.58
C ILE A 116 3.77 4.58 -0.17
N SER A 117 4.08 3.72 0.81
CA SER A 117 3.74 3.98 2.22
C SER A 117 4.42 5.25 2.73
N ILE A 118 5.71 5.44 2.45
CA ILE A 118 6.45 6.64 2.85
C ILE A 118 5.86 7.89 2.18
N ALA A 119 5.57 7.80 0.88
CA ALA A 119 4.97 8.89 0.10
C ALA A 119 3.59 9.28 0.66
N SER A 120 2.76 8.33 1.06
CA SER A 120 1.45 8.61 1.65
C SER A 120 1.55 9.39 2.98
N ILE A 121 2.53 9.06 3.83
CA ILE A 121 2.80 9.77 5.09
C ILE A 121 3.34 11.17 4.81
N GLY A 122 4.29 11.30 3.87
CA GLY A 122 4.83 12.59 3.46
C GLY A 122 3.76 13.51 2.87
N THR A 123 2.84 12.94 2.11
CA THR A 123 1.69 13.67 1.54
C THR A 123 0.77 14.19 2.64
N LEU A 124 0.46 13.35 3.64
CA LEU A 124 -0.35 13.77 4.79
C LEU A 124 0.32 14.91 5.57
N LEU A 125 1.62 14.81 5.83
CA LEU A 125 2.38 15.85 6.53
C LEU A 125 2.39 17.17 5.73
N THR A 126 2.59 17.08 4.41
CA THR A 126 2.59 18.24 3.52
C THR A 126 1.24 18.95 3.52
N TYR A 127 0.14 18.19 3.38
CA TYR A 127 -1.20 18.76 3.44
C TYR A 127 -1.56 19.28 4.84
N GLY A 128 -1.08 18.63 5.91
CA GLY A 128 -1.24 19.13 7.28
C GLY A 128 -0.57 20.48 7.50
N ILE A 129 0.66 20.65 6.99
CA ILE A 129 1.37 21.93 7.02
C ILE A 129 0.59 22.98 6.23
N LEU A 130 0.15 22.67 5.01
CA LEU A 130 -0.64 23.58 4.18
C LEU A 130 -1.93 24.02 4.87
N LEU A 131 -2.67 23.10 5.49
CA LEU A 131 -3.88 23.44 6.25
C LEU A 131 -3.56 24.35 7.44
N GLY A 132 -2.49 24.08 8.17
CA GLY A 132 -2.07 24.89 9.33
C GLY A 132 -1.54 26.27 8.96
N THR A 133 -0.97 26.44 7.76
CA THR A 133 -0.45 27.74 7.30
C THR A 133 -1.49 28.58 6.55
N LEU A 134 -2.40 27.96 5.80
CA LEU A 134 -3.44 28.65 5.02
C LEU A 134 -4.70 28.99 5.81
N GLY A 135 -4.97 28.31 6.93
CA GLY A 135 -6.13 28.61 7.80
C GLY A 135 -5.97 29.86 8.66
N LYS A 136 -5.05 30.76 8.31
CA LYS A 136 -4.63 31.91 9.12
C LYS A 136 -5.08 33.21 8.44
N ASP A 137 -6.37 33.32 8.15
CA ASP A 137 -7.07 34.55 7.76
C ASP A 137 -8.51 34.53 8.31
#